data_AF-A0A3D0D7W0-F1
#
_entry.id   AF-A0A3D0D7W0-F1
#
_cell.length_a   1.000
_cell.length_b   1.000
_cell.length_c   1.000
_cell.angle_alpha   90.00
_cell.angle_beta   90.00
_cell.angle_gamma   90.00
#
_symmetry.space_group_name_H-M   'P 1'
#
loop_
_entity.id
_entity.type
_entity.pdbx_description
1 polymer ?
#
loop_
_entity_poly.entity_id
_entity_poly.type
_entity_poly.pdbx_seq_one_letter_code
_entity_poly.pdbx_strand_id
1 'polypeptide(L)'
;MNPQDVFCPNIECPARGQSGKGNIQIHSRQEQRYRCEVCEQTFTATKGTIFYRLRTSAEMVMLVIALLAYGCPLQAIVKAFGLDERTVRDWWQRAGQHCQKVHEH
;
A
#
# COMPACT_ATOMS: atom_id res chain seq x y z
N MET A 1 -2.95 12.65 -3.27
CA MET A 1 -3.44 11.81 -4.40
C MET A 1 -3.02 12.46 -5.70
N ASN A 2 -2.17 11.80 -6.48
CA ASN A 2 -1.81 12.22 -7.83
C ASN A 2 -2.18 11.08 -8.80
N PRO A 3 -3.16 11.28 -9.70
CA PRO A 3 -3.54 10.24 -10.67
C PRO A 3 -2.44 9.87 -11.67
N GLN A 4 -1.44 10.73 -11.88
CA GLN A 4 -0.37 10.45 -12.84
C GLN A 4 0.59 9.36 -12.36
N ASP A 5 0.75 9.21 -11.04
CA ASP A 5 1.67 8.24 -10.42
C ASP A 5 1.03 6.87 -10.20
N VAL A 6 -0.23 6.69 -10.60
CA VAL A 6 -1.05 5.52 -10.27
C VAL A 6 -1.47 4.79 -11.55
N PHE A 7 -1.51 3.46 -11.49
CA PHE A 7 -1.97 2.59 -12.57
C PHE A 7 -3.26 1.86 -12.17
N CYS A 8 -4.00 1.35 -13.16
CA CYS A 8 -5.17 0.51 -12.90
C CYS A 8 -4.74 -0.88 -12.37
N PRO A 9 -5.19 -1.31 -11.18
CA PRO A 9 -4.82 -2.61 -10.62
C PRO A 9 -5.64 -3.78 -11.16
N ASN A 10 -6.68 -3.52 -11.96
CA ASN A 10 -7.53 -4.56 -12.52
C ASN A 10 -6.74 -5.43 -13.51
N ILE A 11 -6.67 -6.74 -13.26
CA ILE A 11 -5.92 -7.69 -14.07
C ILE A 11 -6.45 -7.81 -15.51
N GLU A 12 -7.75 -7.60 -15.69
CA GLU A 12 -8.44 -7.72 -16.99
C GLU A 12 -8.47 -6.39 -17.76
N CYS A 13 -7.97 -5.30 -17.18
CA CYS A 13 -7.99 -4.00 -17.82
C CYS A 13 -6.86 -3.87 -18.86
N PRO A 14 -7.14 -3.45 -20.11
CA PRO A 14 -6.10 -3.16 -21.09
C PRO A 14 -5.10 -2.09 -20.65
N ALA A 15 -5.53 -1.19 -19.77
CA ALA A 15 -4.71 -0.10 -19.24
C ALA A 15 -3.98 -0.47 -17.93
N ARG A 16 -3.98 -1.75 -17.55
CA ARG A 16 -3.28 -2.23 -16.36
C ARG A 16 -1.79 -1.89 -16.44
N GLY A 17 -1.22 -1.45 -15.31
CA GLY A 17 0.21 -1.14 -15.20
C GLY A 17 0.67 0.12 -15.93
N GLN A 18 -0.22 0.81 -16.64
CA GLN A 18 0.11 2.05 -17.33
C GLN A 18 -0.13 3.26 -16.41
N SER A 19 0.95 3.94 -16.03
CA SER A 19 0.92 5.22 -15.30
C SER A 19 1.10 6.41 -16.25
N GLY A 20 0.63 7.60 -15.86
CA GLY A 20 0.84 8.84 -16.62
C GLY A 20 0.08 8.95 -17.95
N LYS A 21 -0.83 8.02 -18.27
CA LYS A 21 -1.58 8.02 -19.54
C LYS A 21 -2.91 8.80 -19.49
N GLY A 22 -3.22 9.45 -18.37
CA GLY A 22 -4.46 10.24 -18.20
C GLY A 22 -5.74 9.40 -18.09
N ASN A 23 -5.61 8.07 -18.02
CA ASN A 23 -6.70 7.10 -17.91
C ASN A 23 -7.21 6.88 -16.47
N ILE A 24 -6.58 7.50 -15.48
CA ILE A 24 -6.96 7.43 -14.06
C ILE A 24 -7.43 8.80 -13.60
N GLN A 25 -8.60 8.85 -12.95
CA GLN A 25 -9.18 10.06 -12.37
C GLN A 25 -9.43 9.90 -10.88
N ILE A 26 -9.52 11.03 -10.16
CA ILE A 26 -9.90 11.04 -8.75
C ILE A 26 -11.41 10.86 -8.67
N HIS A 27 -11.84 9.74 -8.08
CA HIS A 27 -13.26 9.47 -7.82
C HIS A 27 -13.72 10.12 -6.51
N SER A 28 -12.92 9.99 -5.45
CA SER A 28 -13.20 10.62 -4.16
C SER A 28 -11.91 10.95 -3.43
N ARG A 29 -11.73 12.23 -3.06
CA ARG A 29 -10.62 12.66 -2.20
C ARG A 29 -10.84 12.24 -0.75
N GLN A 30 -12.08 12.24 -0.27
CA GLN A 30 -12.39 11.87 1.11
C GLN A 30 -12.13 10.37 1.34
N GLU A 31 -12.60 9.52 0.43
CA GLU A 31 -12.40 8.06 0.52
C GLU A 31 -11.05 7.60 -0.06
N GLN A 32 -10.25 8.53 -0.60
CA GLN A 32 -8.99 8.24 -1.28
C GLN A 32 -9.15 7.20 -2.40
N ARG A 33 -10.14 7.39 -3.29
CA ARG A 33 -10.46 6.48 -4.40
C ARG A 33 -10.19 7.10 -5.76
N TYR A 34 -9.65 6.28 -6.65
CA TYR A 34 -9.51 6.57 -8.07
C TYR A 34 -10.54 5.79 -8.90
N ARG A 35 -10.80 6.26 -10.12
CA ARG A 35 -11.56 5.55 -11.15
C ARG A 35 -10.68 5.40 -12.38
N CYS A 36 -10.69 4.22 -12.99
CA CYS A 36 -10.11 4.02 -14.31
C CYS A 36 -11.16 4.31 -15.38
N GLU A 37 -10.86 5.16 -16.35
CA GLU A 37 -11.78 5.48 -17.45
C GLU A 37 -11.85 4.38 -18.52
N VAL A 38 -10.93 3.41 -18.51
CA VAL A 38 -10.89 2.31 -19.50
C VAL A 38 -11.75 1.11 -19.08
N CYS A 39 -11.70 0.71 -17.81
CA CYS A 39 -12.53 -0.39 -17.30
C CYS A 39 -13.63 0.06 -16.34
N GLU A 40 -13.79 1.37 -16.12
CA GLU A 40 -14.79 2.03 -15.26
C GLU A 40 -14.80 1.65 -13.77
N GLN A 41 -13.93 0.73 -13.36
CA GLN A 41 -13.81 0.29 -11.97
C GLN A 41 -13.16 1.36 -11.11
N THR A 42 -13.56 1.40 -9.83
CA THR A 42 -12.94 2.23 -8.80
C THR A 42 -12.02 1.42 -7.91
N PHE A 43 -10.96 2.04 -7.42
CA PHE A 43 -10.03 1.40 -6.48
C PHE A 43 -9.44 2.41 -5.50
N THR A 44 -9.07 1.92 -4.31
CA THR A 44 -8.46 2.75 -3.27
C THR A 44 -7.02 3.10 -3.64
N ALA A 45 -6.54 4.27 -3.21
CA ALA A 45 -5.16 4.71 -3.44
C ALA A 45 -4.10 3.74 -2.90
N THR A 46 -4.43 2.96 -1.86
CA THR A 46 -3.53 1.96 -1.26
C THR A 46 -3.63 0.57 -1.90
N LYS A 47 -4.51 0.37 -2.89
CA LYS A 47 -4.71 -0.95 -3.52
C LYS A 47 -3.40 -1.41 -4.18
N GLY A 48 -2.97 -2.64 -3.90
CA GLY A 48 -1.72 -3.17 -4.44
C GLY A 48 -0.46 -2.80 -3.66
N THR A 49 -0.59 -2.05 -2.55
CA THR A 49 0.52 -1.72 -1.64
C THR A 49 0.38 -2.46 -0.31
N ILE A 50 1.44 -2.42 0.51
CA ILE A 50 1.41 -2.95 1.89
C ILE A 50 0.42 -2.24 2.81
N PHE A 51 -0.01 -1.02 2.45
CA PHE A 51 -0.94 -0.20 3.24
C PHE A 51 -2.41 -0.51 2.98
N TYR A 52 -2.72 -1.44 2.07
CA TYR A 52 -4.09 -1.76 1.72
C TYR A 52 -4.88 -2.25 2.96
N ARG A 53 -6.04 -1.59 3.20
CA ARG A 53 -6.94 -1.84 4.33
C ARG A 53 -6.33 -1.63 5.73
N LEU A 54 -5.24 -0.89 5.84
CA LEU A 54 -4.73 -0.44 7.13
C LEU A 54 -5.48 0.81 7.60
N ARG A 55 -5.76 0.88 8.91
CA ARG A 55 -6.27 2.09 9.57
C ARG A 55 -5.14 3.00 10.06
N THR A 56 -3.98 2.42 10.32
CA THR A 56 -2.76 3.14 10.71
C THR A 56 -2.18 3.88 9.51
N SER A 57 -1.60 5.06 9.76
CA SER A 57 -0.94 5.85 8.71
C SER A 57 0.21 5.08 8.06
N ALA A 58 0.42 5.32 6.75
CA ALA A 58 1.51 4.71 6.01
C ALA A 58 2.89 5.06 6.60
N GLU A 59 3.05 6.28 7.10
CA GLU A 59 4.27 6.76 7.75
C GLU A 59 4.65 5.93 8.96
N MET A 60 3.71 5.67 9.87
CA MET A 60 3.94 4.85 11.07
C MET A 60 4.32 3.42 10.70
N VAL A 61 3.62 2.83 9.72
CA VAL A 61 3.89 1.47 9.24
C VAL A 61 5.29 1.39 8.63
N MET A 62 5.68 2.38 7.83
CA MET A 62 7.02 2.45 7.23
C MET A 62 8.11 2.62 8.28
N LEU A 63 7.91 3.48 9.27
CA LEU A 63 8.87 3.67 10.37
C LEU A 63 9.10 2.35 11.12
N VAL A 64 8.03 1.63 11.46
CA VAL A 64 8.11 0.34 12.15
C VAL A 64 8.81 -0.71 11.30
N ILE A 65 8.49 -0.82 10.01
CA ILE A 65 9.17 -1.76 9.09
C ILE A 65 10.66 -1.43 8.98
N ALA A 66 11.02 -0.15 8.87
CA ALA A 66 12.41 0.27 8.82
C ALA A 66 13.16 -0.12 10.10
N LEU A 67 12.60 0.16 11.29
CA LEU A 67 13.20 -0.23 12.57
C LEU A 67 13.44 -1.74 12.66
N LEU A 68 12.47 -2.56 12.25
CA LEU A 68 12.63 -4.01 12.18
C LEU A 68 13.74 -4.42 11.21
N ALA A 69 13.82 -3.81 10.03
CA ALA A 69 14.85 -4.08 9.03
C ALA A 69 16.26 -3.74 9.55
N TYR A 70 16.40 -2.70 10.38
CA TYR A 70 17.65 -2.35 11.06
C TYR A 70 17.93 -3.18 12.33
N GLY A 71 17.11 -4.18 12.64
CA GLY A 71 17.34 -5.12 13.74
C GLY A 71 16.84 -4.63 15.11
N CYS A 72 15.98 -3.60 15.16
CA CYS A 72 15.38 -3.16 16.42
C CYS A 72 14.50 -4.29 17.00
N PRO A 73 14.63 -4.63 18.29
CA PRO A 73 13.82 -5.68 18.90
C PRO A 73 12.32 -5.38 18.83
N LEU A 74 11.52 -6.37 18.42
CA LEU A 74 10.06 -6.25 18.29
C LEU A 74 9.39 -5.67 19.54
N GLN A 75 9.81 -6.13 20.72
CA GLN A 75 9.25 -5.67 22.00
C GLN A 75 9.59 -4.21 22.30
N ALA A 76 10.76 -3.72 21.86
CA ALA A 76 11.11 -2.31 22.02
C ALA A 76 10.17 -1.42 21.20
N ILE A 77 9.86 -1.81 19.96
CA ILE A 77 8.92 -1.10 19.09
C ILE A 77 7.50 -1.12 19.68
N VAL A 78 7.02 -2.30 20.11
CA VAL A 78 5.71 -2.48 20.75
C VAL A 78 5.55 -1.53 21.95
N LYS A 79 6.57 -1.46 22.81
CA LYS A 79 6.56 -0.59 23.99
C LYS A 79 6.70 0.89 23.63
N ALA A 80 7.58 1.26 22.70
CA ALA A 80 7.82 2.64 22.31
C ALA A 80 6.60 3.30 21.66
N PHE A 81 5.85 2.53 20.86
CA PHE A 81 4.73 3.05 20.08
C PHE A 81 3.35 2.62 20.58
N GLY A 82 3.28 1.83 21.67
CA GLY A 82 2.01 1.34 22.22
C GLY A 82 1.22 0.46 21.24
N LEU A 83 1.91 -0.28 20.38
CA LEU A 83 1.30 -1.12 19.35
C LEU A 83 1.06 -2.54 19.86
N ASP A 84 0.06 -3.23 19.29
CA ASP A 84 -0.08 -4.67 19.51
C ASP A 84 0.99 -5.45 18.73
N GLU A 85 1.63 -6.41 19.40
CA GLU A 85 2.71 -7.22 18.84
C GLU A 85 2.30 -8.00 17.59
N ARG A 86 1.05 -8.48 17.52
CA ARG A 86 0.51 -9.18 16.35
C ARG A 86 0.35 -8.21 15.18
N THR A 87 -0.06 -6.96 15.45
CA THR A 87 -0.16 -5.92 14.41
C THR A 87 1.20 -5.63 13.78
N VAL A 88 2.26 -5.52 14.59
CA VAL A 88 3.63 -5.28 14.08
C VAL A 88 4.13 -6.48 13.27
N ARG A 89 3.89 -7.71 13.73
CA ARG A 89 4.24 -8.93 12.97
C ARG A 89 3.49 -9.01 11.64
N ASP A 90 2.21 -8.68 11.62
CA ASP A 90 1.40 -8.70 10.39
C ASP A 90 1.95 -7.71 9.36
N TRP A 91 2.38 -6.52 9.78
CA TRP A 91 3.02 -5.55 8.88
C TRP A 91 4.33 -6.09 8.32
N TRP A 92 5.17 -6.69 9.16
CA TRP A 92 6.42 -7.31 8.72
C TRP A 92 6.21 -8.40 7.68
N GLN A 93 5.26 -9.33 7.94
CA GLN A 93 4.94 -10.40 7.00
C GLN A 93 4.37 -9.88 5.68
N ARG A 94 3.47 -8.89 5.72
CA ARG A 94 2.92 -8.26 4.51
C ARG A 94 4.01 -7.60 3.68
N ALA A 95 4.95 -6.92 4.32
CA ALA A 95 6.10 -6.31 3.64
C ALA A 95 6.97 -7.37 2.97
N GLY A 96 7.33 -8.44 3.68
CA GLY A 96 8.09 -9.56 3.13
C GLY A 96 7.42 -10.20 1.91
N GLN A 97 6.12 -10.52 2.01
CA GLN A 97 5.33 -11.08 0.91
C GLN A 97 5.23 -10.14 -0.29
N HIS A 98 5.15 -8.83 -0.05
CA HIS A 98 5.13 -7.85 -1.12
C HIS A 98 6.49 -7.77 -1.84
N CYS A 99 7.60 -7.74 -1.08
CA CYS A 99 8.95 -7.76 -1.64
C CYS A 99 9.21 -9.03 -2.47
N GLN A 100 8.77 -10.20 -1.98
CA GLN A 100 8.91 -11.47 -2.70
C GLN A 100 8.23 -11.41 -4.07
N LYS A 101 6.99 -10.91 -4.14
CA LYS A 101 6.26 -10.77 -5.42
C LYS A 101 6.94 -9.82 -6.41
N VAL A 102 7.63 -8.80 -5.92
CA VAL A 102 8.40 -7.88 -6.76
C VAL A 102 9.70 -8.53 -7.24
N HIS A 103 10.31 -9.40 -6.43
CA HIS A 103 11.57 -10.07 -6.77
C HIS A 103 11.39 -11.26 -7.72
N GLU A 104 10.28 -11.98 -7.62
CA GLU A 104 9.97 -13.16 -8.44
C GLU A 104 9.38 -12.80 -9.82
N HIS A 105 9.44 -11.54 -10.25
CA HIS A 105 8.98 -11.04 -11.55
C HIS A 105 10.13 -10.34 -12.28
#